data_AF-A0A1F5A5Y5-F1
#
_entry.id   AF-A0A1F5A5Y5-F1
#
_cell.length_a   1.000
_cell.length_b   1.000
_cell.length_c   1.000
_cell.angle_alpha   90.00
_cell.angle_beta   90.00
_cell.angle_gamma   90.00
#
_symmetry.space_group_name_H-M   'P 1'
#
loop_
_entity.id
_entity.type
_entity.pdbx_description
1 polymer ?
#
loop_
_entity_poly.entity_id
_entity_poly.type
_entity_poly.pdbx_seq_one_letter_code
_entity_poly.pdbx_strand_id
1 'polypeptide(L)'
;MTKKAAPKKKAKPVPEDLEVNRRREWRFDFPLGTLIEGSLADGNKFKEETQLENISSGGAYFSLDSGVVVGSKLNLYIELPEKLADGKRLRLRIGGITVRLEKPDKKTKRQGVAVRFSDDLFKVVPAKKSAKKK
;
A
#
# COMPACT_ATOMS: atom_id res chain seq x y z
N MET A 1 -50.73 2.31 21.72
CA MET A 1 -49.99 3.59 21.80
C MET A 1 -48.58 3.39 21.27
N THR A 2 -48.30 3.87 20.07
CA THR A 2 -47.01 3.72 19.37
C THR A 2 -46.03 4.82 19.81
N LYS A 3 -44.94 4.44 20.49
CA LYS A 3 -43.86 5.38 20.86
C LYS A 3 -43.08 5.79 19.60
N LYS A 4 -43.20 7.06 19.20
CA LYS A 4 -42.35 7.68 18.17
C LYS A 4 -40.90 7.76 18.68
N ALA A 5 -39.97 7.27 17.87
CA ALA A 5 -38.54 7.39 18.12
C ALA A 5 -38.07 8.86 18.02
N ALA A 6 -37.17 9.24 18.93
CA ALA A 6 -36.61 10.60 19.00
C ALA A 6 -35.71 10.93 17.78
N PRO A 7 -35.69 12.19 17.33
CA PRO A 7 -34.92 12.61 16.16
C PRO A 7 -33.40 12.59 16.45
N LYS A 8 -32.64 11.89 15.60
CA LYS A 8 -31.16 11.90 15.63
C LYS A 8 -30.65 13.33 15.44
N LYS A 9 -29.91 13.85 16.43
CA LYS A 9 -29.16 15.12 16.32
C LYS A 9 -28.26 15.07 15.09
N LYS A 10 -28.52 15.94 14.11
CA LYS A 10 -27.62 16.19 12.98
C LYS A 10 -26.33 16.82 13.52
N ALA A 11 -25.18 16.20 13.25
CA ALA A 11 -23.87 16.76 13.56
C ALA A 11 -23.73 18.13 12.87
N LYS A 12 -23.18 19.12 13.58
CA LYS A 12 -22.94 20.46 13.05
C LYS A 12 -22.00 20.38 11.83
N PRO A 13 -22.24 21.17 10.76
CA PRO A 13 -21.35 21.22 9.62
C PRO A 13 -19.98 21.73 10.06
N VAL A 14 -18.92 20.99 9.72
CA VAL A 14 -17.53 21.40 9.95
C VAL A 14 -17.21 22.51 8.93
N PRO A 15 -16.56 23.63 9.33
CA PRO A 15 -16.11 24.68 8.42
C PRO A 15 -15.34 24.12 7.22
N GLU A 16 -15.60 24.65 6.01
CA GLU A 16 -14.97 24.21 4.76
C GLU A 16 -13.43 24.38 4.77
N ASP A 17 -12.91 25.30 5.58
CA ASP A 17 -11.47 25.58 5.71
C ASP A 17 -10.74 24.68 6.72
N LEU A 18 -11.44 23.77 7.41
CA LEU A 18 -10.79 22.78 8.28
C LEU A 18 -10.55 21.50 7.49
N GLU A 19 -9.30 21.32 7.02
CA GLU A 19 -8.81 20.02 6.59
C GLU A 19 -8.81 19.05 7.78
N VAL A 20 -9.94 18.39 8.02
CA VAL A 20 -10.02 17.32 9.01
C VAL A 20 -9.16 16.18 8.53
N ASN A 21 -7.99 16.01 9.14
CA ASN A 21 -7.16 14.85 8.92
C ASN A 21 -7.89 13.59 9.42
N ARG A 22 -8.51 12.87 8.49
CA ARG A 22 -9.25 11.63 8.77
C ARG A 22 -8.34 10.41 8.98
N ARG A 23 -7.01 10.58 8.97
CA ARG A 23 -6.06 9.47 9.13
C ARG A 23 -6.06 9.02 10.59
N ARG A 24 -6.09 7.71 10.79
CA ARG A 24 -6.01 7.10 12.12
C ARG A 24 -4.57 6.93 12.61
N GLU A 25 -3.60 7.05 11.70
CA GLU A 25 -2.18 6.76 11.94
C GLU A 25 -1.30 7.73 11.15
N TRP A 26 -0.07 7.91 11.63
CA TRP A 26 0.99 8.62 10.90
C TRP A 26 1.52 7.77 9.74
N ARG A 27 1.98 8.46 8.69
CA ARG A 27 2.66 7.84 7.55
C ARG A 27 4.10 8.30 7.55
N PHE A 28 4.99 7.35 7.38
CA PHE A 28 6.40 7.63 7.21
C PHE A 28 6.70 7.65 5.72
N ASP A 29 7.40 8.69 5.29
CA ASP A 29 8.07 8.66 3.99
C ASP A 29 9.19 7.64 4.11
N PHE A 30 9.02 6.52 3.41
CA PHE A 30 9.90 5.37 3.56
C PHE A 30 10.32 4.86 2.19
N PRO A 31 11.26 5.57 1.54
CA PRO A 31 11.69 5.30 0.17
C PRO A 31 12.54 4.03 0.07
N LEU A 32 11.92 2.88 0.30
CA LEU A 32 12.57 1.58 0.20
C LEU A 32 12.23 0.91 -1.12
N GLY A 33 13.25 0.27 -1.71
CA GLY A 33 13.08 -0.64 -2.82
C GLY A 33 12.11 -1.76 -2.44
N THR A 34 11.13 -1.98 -3.30
CA THR A 34 10.04 -2.92 -3.04
C THR A 34 9.73 -3.69 -4.31
N LEU A 35 9.75 -5.02 -4.20
CA LEU A 35 9.24 -5.89 -5.26
C LEU A 35 7.75 -6.13 -5.03
N ILE A 36 6.94 -5.86 -6.04
CA ILE A 36 5.50 -6.10 -6.03
C ILE A 36 5.19 -7.32 -6.89
N GLU A 37 4.49 -8.29 -6.32
CA GLU A 37 3.95 -9.43 -7.04
C GLU A 37 2.42 -9.40 -7.00
N GLY A 38 1.78 -9.62 -8.13
CA GLY A 38 0.32 -9.59 -8.21
C GLY A 38 -0.23 -10.38 -9.39
N SER A 39 -1.53 -10.25 -9.60
CA SER A 39 -2.21 -10.76 -10.78
C SER A 39 -3.00 -9.62 -11.42
N LEU A 40 -2.86 -9.51 -12.74
CA LEU A 40 -3.58 -8.57 -13.57
C LEU A 40 -5.03 -9.06 -13.78
N ALA A 41 -5.88 -8.19 -14.32
CA ALA A 41 -7.30 -8.50 -14.55
C ALA A 41 -7.52 -9.66 -15.55
N ASP A 42 -6.56 -9.90 -16.44
CA ASP A 42 -6.53 -11.02 -17.39
C ASP A 42 -6.03 -12.34 -16.77
N GLY A 43 -5.70 -12.33 -15.46
CA GLY A 43 -5.17 -13.48 -14.73
C GLY A 43 -3.65 -13.66 -14.84
N ASN A 44 -2.97 -12.85 -15.65
CA ASN A 44 -1.52 -12.93 -15.78
C ASN A 44 -0.84 -12.47 -14.50
N LYS A 45 0.17 -13.24 -14.05
CA LYS A 45 0.98 -12.87 -12.89
C LYS A 45 2.04 -11.87 -13.33
N PHE A 46 2.27 -10.84 -12.52
CA PHE A 46 3.32 -9.86 -12.77
C PHE A 46 4.24 -9.75 -11.56
N LYS A 47 5.47 -9.30 -11.84
CA LYS A 47 6.44 -8.88 -10.84
C LYS A 47 7.04 -7.55 -11.29
N GLU A 48 6.98 -6.55 -10.44
CA GLU A 48 7.49 -5.22 -10.76
C GLU A 48 8.31 -4.67 -9.58
N GLU A 49 9.49 -4.14 -9.90
CA GLU A 49 10.29 -3.40 -8.94
C GLU A 49 9.84 -1.94 -8.90
N THR A 50 9.60 -1.45 -7.69
CA THR A 50 9.21 -0.07 -7.45
C THR A 50 9.85 0.46 -6.17
N GLN A 51 9.58 1.72 -5.87
CA GLN A 51 10.01 2.38 -4.66
C GLN A 51 8.76 2.81 -3.89
N LEU A 52 8.74 2.52 -2.58
CA LEU A 52 7.69 3.02 -1.72
C LEU A 52 7.75 4.54 -1.62
N GLU A 53 6.59 5.18 -1.62
CA GLU A 53 6.50 6.62 -1.37
C GLU A 53 6.20 6.85 0.11
N ASN A 54 5.19 6.15 0.64
CA ASN A 54 4.90 6.16 2.07
C ASN A 54 4.31 4.83 2.57
N ILE A 55 4.43 4.61 3.88
CA ILE A 55 3.93 3.43 4.57
C ILE A 55 3.39 3.79 5.96
N SER A 56 2.38 3.05 6.42
CA SER A 56 1.93 2.97 7.81
C SER A 56 1.71 1.51 8.21
N SER A 57 1.28 1.24 9.44
CA SER A 57 0.88 -0.11 9.87
C SER A 57 -0.30 -0.67 9.09
N GLY A 58 -1.20 0.20 8.60
CA GLY A 58 -2.40 -0.20 7.84
C GLY A 58 -2.25 -0.26 6.32
N GLY A 59 -1.19 0.28 5.72
CA GLY A 59 -1.07 0.33 4.27
C GLY A 59 0.16 1.02 3.71
N ALA A 60 0.25 1.06 2.39
CA ALA A 60 1.35 1.69 1.66
C ALA A 60 0.86 2.39 0.39
N TYR A 61 1.72 3.27 -0.11
CA TYR A 61 1.53 3.99 -1.36
C TYR A 61 2.81 3.92 -2.19
N PHE A 62 2.65 3.62 -3.48
CA PHE A 62 3.73 3.50 -4.46
C PHE A 62 3.15 3.64 -5.87
N SER A 63 4.02 3.77 -6.86
CA SER A 63 3.62 3.87 -8.27
C SER A 63 3.99 2.60 -9.05
N LEU A 64 3.11 2.13 -9.92
CA LEU A 64 3.31 0.96 -10.80
C LEU A 64 3.06 1.30 -12.25
N ASP A 65 3.77 0.63 -13.16
CA ASP A 65 3.44 0.62 -14.59
C ASP A 65 2.41 -0.49 -14.92
N SER A 66 2.42 -1.57 -14.13
CA SER A 66 1.45 -2.67 -14.26
C SER A 66 0.01 -2.19 -14.03
N GLY A 67 -0.88 -2.52 -14.96
CA GLY A 67 -2.31 -2.15 -14.95
C GLY A 67 -3.13 -2.86 -13.87
N VAL A 68 -2.91 -2.50 -12.61
CA VAL A 68 -3.67 -3.01 -11.47
C VAL A 68 -5.01 -2.30 -11.35
N VAL A 69 -6.04 -3.03 -10.90
CA VAL A 69 -7.38 -2.48 -10.63
C VAL A 69 -7.65 -2.42 -9.13
N VAL A 70 -8.65 -1.65 -8.69
CA VAL A 70 -9.12 -1.66 -7.29
C VAL A 70 -9.61 -3.07 -6.92
N GLY A 71 -9.23 -3.56 -5.74
CA GLY A 71 -9.53 -4.92 -5.28
C GLY A 71 -8.48 -5.98 -5.67
N SER A 72 -7.46 -5.62 -6.46
CA SER A 72 -6.35 -6.51 -6.79
C SER A 72 -5.57 -6.90 -5.53
N LYS A 73 -5.27 -8.19 -5.41
CA LYS A 73 -4.42 -8.73 -4.34
C LYS A 73 -2.95 -8.61 -4.74
N LEU A 74 -2.16 -7.93 -3.91
CA LEU A 74 -0.74 -7.71 -4.12
C LEU A 74 0.06 -8.29 -2.96
N ASN A 75 1.24 -8.83 -3.25
CA ASN A 75 2.27 -9.15 -2.29
C ASN A 75 3.42 -8.15 -2.46
N LEU A 76 3.77 -7.47 -1.38
CA LEU A 76 4.87 -6.54 -1.30
C LEU A 76 6.05 -7.24 -0.64
N TYR A 77 7.26 -7.05 -1.17
CA TYR A 77 8.51 -7.47 -0.56
C TYR A 77 9.41 -6.24 -0.42
N ILE A 78 9.33 -5.61 0.74
CA ILE A 78 10.05 -4.37 1.05
C ILE A 78 11.45 -4.73 1.52
N GLU A 79 12.48 -4.17 0.90
CA GLU A 79 13.86 -4.44 1.29
C GLU A 79 14.23 -3.77 2.60
N LEU A 80 14.64 -4.54 3.61
CA LEU A 80 15.07 -3.97 4.87
C LEU A 80 16.55 -3.53 4.78
N PRO A 81 16.88 -2.29 5.19
CA PRO A 81 18.26 -1.84 5.31
C PRO A 81 19.12 -2.81 6.15
N GLU A 82 20.34 -3.09 5.72
CA GLU A 82 21.24 -4.05 6.39
C GLU A 82 21.51 -3.68 7.85
N LYS A 83 21.54 -2.37 8.15
CA LYS A 83 21.68 -1.84 9.52
C LYS A 83 20.50 -2.21 10.43
N LEU A 84 19.31 -2.41 9.88
CA LEU A 84 18.13 -2.86 10.62
C LEU A 84 18.01 -4.39 10.70
N ALA A 85 18.85 -5.10 9.95
CA ALA A 85 18.77 -6.54 9.77
C ALA A 85 20.06 -7.26 10.25
N ASP A 86 20.84 -6.63 11.13
CA ASP A 86 22.09 -7.17 11.69
C ASP A 86 23.06 -7.69 10.60
N GLY A 87 23.18 -6.92 9.51
CA GLY A 87 24.03 -7.28 8.36
C GLY A 87 23.45 -8.38 7.46
N LYS A 88 22.23 -8.87 7.74
CA LYS A 88 21.54 -9.84 6.90
C LYS A 88 20.69 -9.11 5.86
N ARG A 89 20.62 -9.67 4.66
CA ARG A 89 19.71 -9.18 3.62
C ARG A 89 18.32 -9.76 3.87
N LEU A 90 17.44 -8.97 4.49
CA LEU A 90 16.07 -9.36 4.81
C LEU A 90 15.06 -8.54 3.99
N ARG A 91 13.87 -9.10 3.80
CA ARG A 91 12.73 -8.41 3.21
C ARG A 91 11.51 -8.57 4.10
N LEU A 92 10.71 -7.52 4.21
CA LEU A 92 9.40 -7.59 4.83
C LEU A 92 8.37 -7.94 3.75
N ARG A 93 7.85 -9.16 3.82
CA ARG A 93 6.73 -9.61 3.00
C ARG A 93 5.42 -9.17 3.63
N ILE A 94 4.56 -8.51 2.87
CA ILE A 94 3.23 -8.07 3.30
C ILE A 94 2.24 -8.32 2.18
N GLY A 95 1.10 -8.93 2.49
CA GLY A 95 -0.02 -9.01 1.56
C GLY A 95 -0.98 -7.83 1.73
N GLY A 96 -1.52 -7.34 0.63
CA GLY A 96 -2.47 -6.22 0.65
C GLY A 96 -3.46 -6.27 -0.50
N ILE A 97 -4.46 -5.39 -0.40
CA ILE A 97 -5.49 -5.19 -1.42
C ILE A 97 -5.42 -3.73 -1.88
N THR A 98 -5.47 -3.50 -3.18
CA THR A 98 -5.56 -2.15 -3.74
C THR A 98 -6.89 -1.51 -3.36
N VAL A 99 -6.84 -0.34 -2.73
CA VAL A 99 -8.04 0.39 -2.25
C VAL A 99 -8.26 1.70 -3.00
N ARG A 100 -7.21 2.24 -3.63
CA ARG A 100 -7.29 3.47 -4.41
C ARG A 100 -6.24 3.44 -5.53
N LEU A 101 -6.62 3.98 -6.67
CA LEU A 101 -5.71 4.26 -7.78
C LEU A 101 -5.74 5.76 -8.06
N GLU A 102 -4.57 6.31 -8.36
CA GLU A 102 -4.43 7.69 -8.83
C GLU A 102 -4.33 7.71 -10.36
N LYS A 103 -4.42 8.90 -10.95
CA LYS A 103 -4.25 9.03 -12.39
C LYS A 103 -2.79 8.73 -12.74
N PRO A 104 -2.53 8.07 -13.89
CA PRO A 104 -1.18 7.92 -14.39
C PRO A 104 -0.48 9.26 -14.47
N ASP A 105 0.77 9.30 -14.03
CA ASP A 105 1.59 10.48 -14.16
C ASP A 105 1.80 10.82 -15.64
N LYS A 106 1.72 12.11 -16.00
CA LYS A 106 1.79 12.56 -17.40
C LYS A 106 3.15 12.29 -18.05
N LYS A 107 4.23 12.18 -17.25
CA LYS A 107 5.59 11.97 -17.75
C LYS A 107 5.96 10.50 -17.78
N THR A 108 5.63 9.76 -16.71
CA THR A 108 6.10 8.37 -16.53
C THR A 108 5.07 7.31 -16.89
N LYS A 109 3.80 7.68 -17.11
CA LYS A 109 2.64 6.78 -17.27
C LYS A 109 2.40 5.82 -16.10
N ARG A 110 3.22 5.88 -15.04
CA ARG A 110 3.03 5.06 -13.84
C ARG A 110 1.79 5.54 -13.09
N GLN A 111 1.01 4.59 -12.63
CA GLN A 111 -0.19 4.80 -11.86
C GLN A 111 0.13 4.76 -10.37
N GLY A 112 -0.35 5.74 -9.62
CA GLY A 112 -0.27 5.72 -8.16
C GLY A 112 -1.23 4.68 -7.58
N VAL A 113 -0.74 3.84 -6.69
CA VAL A 113 -1.47 2.71 -6.11
C VAL A 113 -1.41 2.79 -4.59
N ALA A 114 -2.58 2.87 -3.95
CA ALA A 114 -2.69 2.73 -2.50
C ALA A 114 -3.19 1.33 -2.14
N VAL A 115 -2.47 0.67 -1.25
CA VAL A 115 -2.82 -0.65 -0.73
C VAL A 115 -3.16 -0.58 0.75
N ARG A 116 -4.16 -1.36 1.15
CA ARG A 116 -4.43 -1.68 2.55
C ARG A 116 -3.82 -3.04 2.85
N PHE A 117 -3.07 -3.12 3.94
CA PHE A 117 -2.47 -4.38 4.37
C PHE A 117 -3.52 -5.34 4.94
N SER A 118 -3.19 -6.63 4.85
CA SER A 118 -3.94 -7.72 5.47
C SER A 118 -3.10 -8.27 6.62
N ASP A 119 -3.64 -8.24 7.84
CA ASP A 119 -2.92 -8.44 9.09
C ASP A 119 -2.22 -9.82 9.18
N ASP A 120 -2.74 -10.82 8.48
CA ASP A 120 -2.23 -12.20 8.56
C ASP A 120 -0.98 -12.48 7.71
N LEU A 121 -0.46 -11.47 6.99
CA LEU A 121 0.53 -11.68 5.94
C LEU A 121 1.88 -10.99 6.17
N PHE A 122 2.12 -10.42 7.35
CA PHE A 122 3.40 -9.81 7.71
C PHE A 122 4.43 -10.88 8.07
N LYS A 123 5.47 -11.03 7.23
CA LYS A 123 6.57 -11.98 7.48
C LYS A 123 7.91 -11.37 7.09
N VAL A 124 8.87 -11.40 8.00
CA VAL A 124 10.27 -11.12 7.65
C VAL A 124 10.85 -12.38 7.01
N VAL A 125 11.35 -12.24 5.78
CA VAL A 125 11.89 -13.34 5.00
C VAL A 125 13.31 -13.02 4.53
N PRO A 126 14.21 -14.01 4.37
CA PRO A 126 15.50 -13.78 3.75
C PRO A 126 15.35 -13.26 2.32
N ALA A 127 16.12 -12.25 1.94
CA ALA A 127 16.23 -11.86 0.55
C ALA A 127 16.96 -12.98 -0.20
N LYS A 128 16.27 -13.71 -1.09
CA LYS A 128 16.95 -14.64 -1.99
C LYS A 128 17.95 -13.85 -2.82
N LYS A 129 19.22 -14.26 -2.85
CA LYS A 129 20.19 -13.73 -3.81
C LYS A 129 19.60 -13.97 -5.20
N SER A 130 19.24 -12.91 -5.92
CA SER A 130 19.06 -13.03 -7.35
C SER A 130 20.39 -13.56 -7.89
N ALA A 131 20.34 -14.72 -8.55
CA ALA A 131 21.49 -15.20 -9.28
C ALA A 131 21.87 -14.07 -10.26
N LYS A 132 23.03 -13.43 -10.03
CA LYS A 132 23.59 -12.50 -11.02
C LYS A 132 23.60 -13.27 -12.34
N LYS A 133 22.83 -12.81 -13.33
CA LYS A 133 23.07 -13.19 -14.71
C LYS A 133 24.51 -12.72 -15.01
N LYS A 134 25.41 -13.69 -15.16
CA LYS A 134 26.73 -13.49 -15.73
C LYS A 134 26.59 -13.04 -17.18
#